data_AF-A0A954FM95-F1
#
_entry.id   AF-A0A954FM95-F1
#
_cell.length_a   1.000
_cell.length_b   1.000
_cell.length_c   1.000
_cell.angle_alpha   90.00
_cell.angle_beta   90.00
_cell.angle_gamma   90.00
#
_symmetry.space_group_name_H-M   'P 1'
#
loop_
_entity.id
_entity.type
_entity.pdbx_description
1 polymer ?
#
loop_
_entity_poly.entity_id
_entity_poly.type
_entity_poly.pdbx_seq_one_letter_code
_entity_poly.pdbx_strand_id
1 'polypeptide(L)'
;MIYSLDLNKRRDQTRKLLARILEEQVYIAFSSELGLQCHGRLAGLTAVGLSALVRESMPEQYVGPLPAIAVVDDDLRSGKYQPDGAAMLFDSIVLHEASHIVTSAVTAEICPEDDNEELRALVQVPWREWQSHAGAILWTGHDWRFIRALCHIGHRMRSRGHWVSLDLAFCHETYGLSSAEEYAAALDDECCAMSWLPLSEALGRPMPAKFQKLWTDDVVRSLSSVPMKRQMR
;
A
#
# COMPACT_ATOMS: atom_id res chain seq x y z
N MET A 1 33.76 4.97 -3.66
CA MET A 1 32.86 5.49 -4.71
C MET A 1 31.47 5.54 -4.09
N ILE A 2 30.97 6.73 -3.73
CA ILE A 2 29.65 6.88 -3.11
C ILE A 2 28.64 6.88 -4.25
N TYR A 3 27.93 5.77 -4.45
CA TYR A 3 26.78 5.77 -5.34
C TYR A 3 25.69 6.61 -4.67
N SER A 4 25.49 7.86 -5.10
CA SER A 4 24.28 8.57 -4.72
C SER A 4 23.12 7.88 -5.42
N LEU A 5 22.21 7.28 -4.65
CA LEU A 5 20.96 6.79 -5.21
C LEU A 5 20.20 7.98 -5.76
N ASP A 6 20.03 8.00 -7.09
CA ASP A 6 19.10 8.92 -7.72
C ASP A 6 17.68 8.37 -7.52
N LEU A 7 17.00 8.87 -6.48
CA LEU A 7 15.62 8.51 -6.16
C LEU A 7 14.65 8.82 -7.30
N ASN A 8 14.93 9.82 -8.15
CA ASN A 8 14.10 10.11 -9.32
C ASN A 8 14.26 9.01 -10.37
N LYS A 9 15.50 8.59 -10.63
CA LYS A 9 15.77 7.45 -11.51
C LYS A 9 15.14 6.16 -10.98
N ARG A 10 15.22 5.90 -9.66
CA ARG A 10 14.57 4.73 -9.04
C ARG A 10 13.06 4.79 -9.17
N ARG A 11 12.44 5.94 -8.87
CA ARG A 11 11.00 6.19 -9.08
C ARG A 11 10.58 5.88 -10.51
N ASP A 12 11.30 6.37 -11.50
CA ASP A 12 10.97 6.14 -12.91
C ASP A 12 11.08 4.66 -13.32
N GLN A 13 12.08 3.95 -12.79
CA GLN A 13 12.22 2.50 -12.99
C GLN A 13 11.05 1.73 -12.35
N THR A 14 10.76 2.01 -11.08
CA THR A 14 9.68 1.36 -10.33
C THR A 14 8.31 1.67 -10.95
N ARG A 15 8.08 2.91 -11.43
CA ARG A 15 6.87 3.30 -12.16
C ARG A 15 6.68 2.48 -13.44
N LYS A 16 7.71 2.37 -14.28
CA LYS A 16 7.66 1.60 -15.53
C LYS A 16 7.42 0.11 -15.26
N LEU A 17 7.99 -0.41 -14.17
CA LEU A 17 7.76 -1.78 -13.75
C LEU A 17 6.32 -2.00 -13.30
N LEU A 18 5.82 -1.16 -12.38
CA LEU A 18 4.44 -1.28 -11.89
C LEU A 18 3.43 -1.15 -13.02
N ALA A 19 3.63 -0.24 -13.97
CA ALA A 19 2.74 -0.11 -15.10
C ALA A 19 2.62 -1.39 -15.94
N ARG A 20 3.67 -2.23 -15.98
CA ARG A 20 3.63 -3.54 -16.62
C ARG A 20 3.00 -4.63 -15.74
N ILE A 21 3.15 -4.53 -14.42
CA ILE A 21 2.61 -5.53 -13.47
C ILE A 21 1.10 -5.33 -13.29
N LEU A 22 0.66 -4.08 -13.20
CA LEU A 22 -0.73 -3.69 -13.00
C LEU A 22 -1.51 -3.60 -14.31
N GLU A 23 -0.82 -3.63 -15.46
CA GLU A 23 -1.41 -3.44 -16.80
C GLU A 23 -2.11 -2.07 -16.97
N GLU A 24 -1.77 -1.12 -16.11
CA GLU A 24 -2.36 0.21 -16.05
C GLU A 24 -1.29 1.29 -15.89
N GLN A 25 -1.61 2.53 -16.26
CA GLN A 25 -0.70 3.63 -15.95
C GLN A 25 -0.77 3.94 -14.46
N VAL A 26 0.40 3.93 -13.81
CA VAL A 26 0.55 4.33 -12.41
C VAL A 26 1.39 5.58 -12.34
N TYR A 27 0.93 6.56 -11.58
CA TYR A 27 1.71 7.73 -11.22
C TYR A 27 2.38 7.53 -9.88
N ILE A 28 3.65 7.90 -9.80
CA ILE A 28 4.39 7.94 -8.55
C ILE A 28 4.96 9.35 -8.44
N ALA A 29 4.60 10.06 -7.39
CA ALA A 29 5.12 11.38 -7.07
C ALA A 29 5.71 11.38 -5.66
N PHE A 30 6.62 12.31 -5.41
CA PHE A 30 7.08 12.57 -4.07
C PHE A 30 6.20 13.63 -3.40
N SER A 31 5.96 13.50 -2.09
CA SER A 31 5.11 14.45 -1.34
C SER A 31 5.58 15.90 -1.50
N SER A 32 6.89 16.13 -1.49
CA SER A 32 7.51 17.43 -1.68
C SER A 32 7.21 18.07 -3.06
N GLU A 33 7.04 17.25 -4.11
CA GLU A 33 6.71 17.70 -5.47
C GLU A 33 5.24 18.15 -5.58
N LEU A 34 4.39 17.64 -4.69
CA LEU A 34 2.97 17.98 -4.60
C LEU A 34 2.69 19.13 -3.61
N GLY A 35 3.74 19.71 -3.02
CA GLY A 35 3.61 20.73 -1.97
C GLY A 35 3.02 20.18 -0.65
N LEU A 36 3.03 18.86 -0.46
CA LEU A 36 2.50 18.23 0.73
C LEU A 36 3.54 18.26 1.86
N GLN A 37 3.15 18.78 3.01
CA GLN A 37 3.92 18.67 4.25
C GLN A 37 3.38 17.52 5.09
N CYS A 38 3.89 16.32 4.84
CA CYS A 38 3.51 15.13 5.59
C CYS A 38 4.42 14.96 6.81
N HIS A 39 3.94 15.33 8.00
CA HIS A 39 4.69 15.09 9.24
C HIS A 39 4.27 13.78 9.92
N GLY A 40 5.16 12.78 9.98
CA GLY A 40 4.95 11.56 10.76
C GLY A 40 5.51 10.31 10.08
N ARG A 41 5.06 9.12 10.53
CA ARG A 41 5.39 7.82 9.92
C ARG A 41 4.54 7.49 8.69
N LEU A 42 3.84 8.48 8.12
CA LEU A 42 3.02 8.25 6.94
C LEU A 42 3.96 8.00 5.77
N ALA A 43 3.87 6.82 5.17
CA ALA A 43 4.87 6.35 4.23
C ALA A 43 4.43 6.58 2.77
N GLY A 44 3.13 6.41 2.47
CA GLY A 44 2.55 6.72 1.18
C GLY A 44 1.04 7.01 1.22
N LEU A 45 0.51 7.41 0.07
CA LEU A 45 -0.91 7.64 -0.18
C LEU A 45 -1.29 7.02 -1.54
N THR A 46 -2.45 6.39 -1.64
CA THR A 46 -3.04 5.90 -2.92
C THR A 46 -4.04 6.88 -3.54
N ALA A 47 -4.41 6.62 -4.80
CA ALA A 47 -5.33 7.39 -5.63
C ALA A 47 -6.62 7.81 -4.92
N VAL A 48 -7.23 6.96 -4.09
CA VAL A 48 -8.48 7.29 -3.38
C VAL A 48 -8.23 8.39 -2.33
N GLY A 49 -7.14 8.29 -1.58
CA GLY A 49 -6.72 9.34 -0.65
C GLY A 49 -6.20 10.59 -1.38
N LEU A 50 -5.41 10.42 -2.44
CA LEU A 50 -4.80 11.52 -3.20
C LEU A 50 -5.82 12.33 -4.01
N SER A 51 -6.77 11.67 -4.67
CA SER A 51 -7.84 12.34 -5.43
C SER A 51 -8.76 13.16 -4.52
N ALA A 52 -8.82 12.83 -3.22
CA ALA A 52 -9.52 13.63 -2.23
C ALA A 52 -8.62 14.74 -1.64
N LEU A 53 -7.34 14.48 -1.40
CA LEU A 53 -6.40 15.37 -0.69
C LEU A 53 -5.75 16.45 -1.56
N VAL A 54 -5.38 16.12 -2.79
CA VAL A 54 -4.45 16.93 -3.60
C VAL A 54 -4.91 17.17 -5.02
N ARG A 55 -6.16 16.88 -5.35
CA ARG A 55 -6.69 17.06 -6.71
C ARG A 55 -6.42 18.46 -7.28
N GLU A 56 -6.50 19.50 -6.45
CA GLU A 56 -6.23 20.89 -6.85
C GLU A 56 -4.74 21.21 -6.99
N SER A 57 -3.87 20.47 -6.29
CA SER A 57 -2.41 20.64 -6.31
C SER A 57 -1.70 19.68 -7.27
N MET A 58 -2.44 18.72 -7.83
CA MET A 58 -1.90 17.77 -8.80
C MET A 58 -1.74 18.45 -10.16
N PRO A 59 -0.54 18.41 -10.78
CA PRO A 59 -0.39 18.85 -12.16
C PRO A 59 -1.42 18.15 -13.06
N GLU A 60 -1.96 18.83 -14.08
CA GLU A 60 -3.11 18.35 -14.88
C GLU A 60 -2.93 16.91 -15.39
N GLN A 61 -1.70 16.51 -15.73
CA GLN A 61 -1.38 15.14 -16.16
C GLN A 61 -1.61 14.04 -15.10
N TYR A 62 -1.78 14.41 -13.83
CA TYR A 62 -2.06 13.52 -12.70
C TYR A 62 -3.51 13.62 -12.20
N VAL A 63 -4.31 14.51 -12.79
CA VAL A 63 -5.72 14.71 -12.42
C VAL A 63 -6.58 13.68 -13.15
N GLY A 64 -7.33 12.86 -12.41
CA GLY A 64 -8.27 11.89 -12.96
C GLY A 64 -8.36 10.61 -12.11
N PRO A 65 -9.17 9.62 -12.53
CA PRO A 65 -9.35 8.36 -11.81
C PRO A 65 -8.14 7.42 -11.92
N LEU A 66 -6.98 7.92 -12.36
CA LEU A 66 -5.82 7.09 -12.63
C LEU A 66 -5.14 6.69 -11.32
N PRO A 67 -4.62 5.45 -11.24
CA PRO A 67 -3.83 5.02 -10.10
C PRO A 67 -2.65 5.97 -9.82
N ALA A 68 -2.64 6.56 -8.63
CA ALA A 68 -1.59 7.45 -8.16
C ALA A 68 -1.05 6.98 -6.81
N ILE A 69 0.25 7.15 -6.62
CA ILE A 69 1.00 6.90 -5.40
C ILE A 69 1.78 8.17 -5.07
N ALA A 70 1.63 8.68 -3.86
CA ALA A 70 2.51 9.71 -3.33
C ALA A 70 3.38 9.09 -2.25
N VAL A 71 4.69 9.23 -2.37
CA VAL A 71 5.65 8.73 -1.40
C VAL A 71 6.10 9.89 -0.54
N VAL A 72 5.97 9.75 0.79
CA VAL A 72 6.50 10.74 1.72
C VAL A 72 8.02 10.65 1.74
N ASP A 73 8.68 11.72 1.32
CA ASP A 73 10.08 11.67 0.90
C ASP A 73 11.06 12.47 1.77
N ASP A 74 10.56 13.22 2.76
CA ASP A 74 11.41 13.96 3.71
C ASP A 74 12.49 13.06 4.32
N ASP A 75 12.05 11.93 4.87
CA ASP A 75 12.92 10.95 5.52
C ASP A 75 13.85 10.25 4.52
N LEU A 76 13.38 9.99 3.30
CA LEU A 76 14.16 9.36 2.21
C LEU A 76 15.26 10.29 1.68
N ARG A 77 15.00 11.61 1.67
CA ARG A 77 15.90 12.63 1.11
C ARG A 77 16.79 13.31 2.16
N SER A 78 16.44 13.23 3.44
CA SER A 78 17.19 13.86 4.55
C SER A 78 18.59 13.30 4.79
N GLY A 79 18.96 12.19 4.13
CA GLY A 79 20.22 11.47 4.39
C GLY A 79 20.19 10.60 5.66
N LYS A 80 19.03 10.45 6.30
CA LYS A 80 18.82 9.56 7.45
C LYS A 80 19.14 8.09 7.15
N TYR A 81 18.93 7.66 5.92
CA TYR A 81 19.21 6.30 5.47
C TYR A 81 20.39 6.27 4.50
N GLN A 82 21.14 5.16 4.52
CA GLN A 82 22.09 4.86 3.45
C GLN A 82 21.34 4.72 2.11
N PRO A 83 22.00 4.99 0.96
CA PRO A 83 21.36 4.93 -0.35
C PRO A 83 20.55 3.65 -0.59
N ASP A 84 21.11 2.47 -0.32
CA ASP A 84 20.41 1.20 -0.51
C ASP A 84 19.21 1.03 0.44
N GLY A 85 19.31 1.55 1.66
CA GLY A 85 18.22 1.54 2.64
C GLY A 85 17.08 2.45 2.22
N ALA A 86 17.37 3.65 1.69
CA ALA A 86 16.37 4.56 1.15
C ALA A 86 15.68 3.95 -0.09
N ALA A 87 16.43 3.29 -0.97
CA ALA A 87 15.85 2.59 -2.13
C ALA A 87 14.88 1.49 -1.69
N MET A 88 15.32 0.64 -0.76
CA MET A 88 14.50 -0.46 -0.26
C MET A 88 13.23 0.05 0.43
N LEU A 89 13.33 1.11 1.24
CA LEU A 89 12.18 1.72 1.89
C LEU A 89 11.21 2.31 0.85
N PHE A 90 11.73 3.06 -0.12
CA PHE A 90 10.94 3.60 -1.24
C PHE A 90 10.17 2.50 -1.97
N ASP A 91 10.83 1.41 -2.37
CA ASP A 91 10.14 0.36 -3.12
C ASP A 91 9.13 -0.42 -2.25
N SER A 92 9.40 -0.56 -0.95
CA SER A 92 8.48 -1.20 -0.02
C SER A 92 7.21 -0.37 0.17
N ILE A 93 7.34 0.96 0.25
CA ILE A 93 6.20 1.89 0.27
C ILE A 93 5.42 1.78 -1.03
N VAL A 94 6.11 1.86 -2.16
CA VAL A 94 5.45 1.78 -3.47
C VAL A 94 4.72 0.44 -3.65
N LEU A 95 5.29 -0.66 -3.16
CA LEU A 95 4.62 -1.97 -3.14
C LEU A 95 3.36 -1.98 -2.26
N HIS A 96 3.41 -1.37 -1.07
CA HIS A 96 2.26 -1.22 -0.19
C HIS A 96 1.11 -0.49 -0.90
N GLU A 97 1.40 0.70 -1.42
CA GLU A 97 0.40 1.54 -2.08
C GLU A 97 -0.12 0.92 -3.38
N ALA A 98 0.73 0.23 -4.16
CA ALA A 98 0.30 -0.52 -5.34
C ALA A 98 -0.70 -1.64 -4.98
N SER A 99 -0.53 -2.27 -3.83
CA SER A 99 -1.44 -3.34 -3.37
C SER A 99 -2.82 -2.78 -3.06
N HIS A 100 -2.89 -1.62 -2.41
CA HIS A 100 -4.14 -0.88 -2.19
C HIS A 100 -4.83 -0.47 -3.49
N ILE A 101 -4.09 0.00 -4.50
CA ILE A 101 -4.65 0.36 -5.82
C ILE A 101 -5.42 -0.83 -6.41
N VAL A 102 -4.79 -2.00 -6.46
CA VAL A 102 -5.39 -3.19 -7.08
C VAL A 102 -6.63 -3.64 -6.31
N THR A 103 -6.60 -3.58 -4.98
CA THR A 103 -7.73 -4.06 -4.16
C THR A 103 -8.85 -3.05 -4.00
N SER A 104 -8.57 -1.76 -4.16
CA SER A 104 -9.58 -0.69 -4.14
C SER A 104 -10.31 -0.56 -5.48
N ALA A 105 -9.64 -0.78 -6.62
CA ALA A 105 -10.28 -0.81 -7.94
C ALA A 105 -11.36 -1.90 -8.04
N VAL A 106 -11.10 -3.08 -7.43
CA VAL A 106 -12.09 -4.16 -7.30
C VAL A 106 -13.33 -3.73 -6.49
N THR A 107 -13.20 -2.73 -5.61
CA THR A 107 -14.33 -2.17 -4.86
C THR A 107 -14.98 -0.96 -5.51
N ALA A 108 -14.32 -0.28 -6.46
CA ALA A 108 -14.84 0.93 -7.10
C ALA A 108 -16.01 0.66 -8.06
N GLU A 109 -16.21 -0.59 -8.50
CA GLU A 109 -17.46 -1.02 -9.16
C GLU A 109 -18.70 -0.87 -8.24
N ILE A 110 -18.52 -0.60 -6.94
CA ILE A 110 -19.60 -0.54 -5.95
C ILE A 110 -20.12 0.89 -5.66
N CYS A 111 -19.44 2.00 -6.02
CA CYS A 111 -20.06 3.32 -5.79
C CYS A 111 -19.52 4.46 -6.67
N PRO A 112 -20.22 4.81 -7.77
CA PRO A 112 -19.89 5.98 -8.60
C PRO A 112 -20.37 7.33 -8.05
N GLU A 113 -21.14 7.36 -6.96
CA GLU A 113 -21.92 8.55 -6.56
C GLU A 113 -21.65 9.08 -5.15
N ASP A 114 -20.78 8.44 -4.35
CA ASP A 114 -20.50 8.94 -3.00
C ASP A 114 -19.56 10.15 -3.03
N ASP A 115 -20.17 11.32 -3.17
CA ASP A 115 -19.64 12.63 -2.80
C ASP A 115 -19.45 12.65 -1.26
N ASN A 116 -18.51 11.84 -0.77
CA ASN A 116 -18.34 11.59 0.65
C ASN A 116 -17.69 12.81 1.32
N GLU A 117 -18.55 13.78 1.68
CA GLU A 117 -18.23 15.03 2.36
C GLU A 117 -17.49 14.79 3.69
N GLU A 118 -17.72 13.64 4.32
CA GLU A 118 -17.04 13.20 5.55
C GLU A 118 -15.56 12.86 5.28
N LEU A 119 -15.28 12.19 4.16
CA LEU A 119 -13.92 11.94 3.68
C LEU A 119 -13.20 13.24 3.33
N ARG A 120 -13.89 14.21 2.71
CA ARG A 120 -13.38 15.58 2.45
C ARG A 120 -13.11 16.36 3.74
N ALA A 121 -13.97 16.24 4.75
CA ALA A 121 -13.78 16.88 6.04
C ALA A 121 -12.57 16.28 6.79
N LEU A 122 -12.39 14.96 6.74
CA LEU A 122 -11.24 14.28 7.35
C LEU A 122 -9.91 14.70 6.73
N VAL A 123 -9.86 14.95 5.41
CA VAL A 123 -8.63 15.38 4.71
C VAL A 123 -8.27 16.85 4.95
N GLN A 124 -9.20 17.70 5.41
CA GLN A 124 -8.91 19.07 5.85
C GLN A 124 -8.41 19.16 7.29
N VAL A 125 -8.57 18.10 8.08
CA VAL A 125 -8.08 18.02 9.46
C VAL A 125 -6.62 17.55 9.43
N PRO A 126 -5.66 18.27 10.05
CA PRO A 126 -4.29 17.82 10.17
C PRO A 126 -4.24 16.38 10.70
N TRP A 127 -3.45 15.49 10.09
CA TRP A 127 -3.41 14.05 10.45
C TRP A 127 -3.22 13.78 11.95
N ARG A 128 -2.52 14.68 12.66
CA ARG A 128 -2.31 14.59 14.12
C ARG A 128 -3.59 14.77 14.95
N GLU A 129 -4.63 15.33 14.34
CA GLU A 129 -5.94 15.61 14.92
C GLU A 129 -6.99 14.59 14.48
N TRP A 130 -6.62 13.62 13.63
CA TRP A 130 -7.49 12.48 13.34
C TRP A 130 -7.71 11.71 14.64
N GLN A 131 -8.97 11.63 15.09
CA GLN A 131 -9.31 10.72 16.16
C GLN A 131 -8.95 9.31 15.70
N SER A 132 -8.06 8.63 16.43
CA SER A 132 -7.87 7.20 16.23
C SER A 132 -9.26 6.58 16.33
N HIS A 133 -9.75 5.95 15.27
CA HIS A 133 -11.02 5.24 15.31
C HIS A 133 -10.82 4.04 16.23
N ALA A 134 -10.96 4.27 17.54
CA ALA A 134 -10.64 3.32 18.60
C ALA A 134 -11.60 2.10 18.65
N GLY A 135 -12.29 1.83 17.55
CA GLY A 135 -13.15 0.67 17.31
C GLY A 135 -13.20 0.20 15.85
N ALA A 136 -12.50 0.86 14.91
CA ALA A 136 -12.32 0.27 13.58
C ALA A 136 -11.32 -0.89 13.71
N ILE A 137 -11.61 -2.03 13.09
CA ILE A 137 -10.68 -3.14 13.14
C ILE A 137 -9.40 -2.68 12.43
N LEU A 138 -8.24 -2.81 13.11
CA LEU A 138 -6.98 -2.19 12.74
C LEU A 138 -6.54 -2.47 11.29
N TRP A 139 -7.00 -3.56 10.68
CA TRP A 139 -6.70 -3.96 9.31
C TRP A 139 -7.72 -3.49 8.26
N THR A 140 -8.56 -2.49 8.53
CA THR A 140 -9.48 -1.97 7.51
C THR A 140 -8.66 -1.34 6.37
N GLY A 141 -8.62 -2.01 5.22
CA GLY A 141 -7.72 -1.70 4.10
C GLY A 141 -6.53 -2.68 3.94
N HIS A 142 -6.20 -3.46 4.97
CA HIS A 142 -5.12 -4.45 4.99
C HIS A 142 -5.65 -5.87 5.15
N ASP A 143 -6.77 -6.17 4.49
CA ASP A 143 -7.40 -7.48 4.55
C ASP A 143 -6.65 -8.55 3.73
N TRP A 144 -7.18 -9.77 3.71
CA TRP A 144 -6.61 -10.88 2.96
C TRP A 144 -6.37 -10.57 1.46
N ARG A 145 -7.19 -9.70 0.84
CA ARG A 145 -7.02 -9.32 -0.57
C ARG A 145 -5.77 -8.48 -0.73
N PHE A 146 -5.59 -7.49 0.15
CA PHE A 146 -4.40 -6.65 0.19
C PHE A 146 -3.14 -7.49 0.34
N ILE A 147 -3.13 -8.41 1.32
CA ILE A 147 -1.97 -9.25 1.62
C ILE A 147 -1.62 -10.16 0.43
N ARG A 148 -2.63 -10.78 -0.18
CA ARG A 148 -2.44 -11.62 -1.37
C ARG A 148 -1.92 -10.81 -2.56
N ALA A 149 -2.47 -9.61 -2.79
CA ALA A 149 -2.00 -8.69 -3.83
C ALA A 149 -0.54 -8.27 -3.60
N LEU A 150 -0.18 -7.91 -2.37
CA LEU A 150 1.18 -7.58 -1.96
C LEU A 150 2.17 -8.72 -2.28
N CYS A 151 1.79 -9.95 -1.97
CA CYS A 151 2.62 -11.13 -2.28
C CYS A 151 2.81 -11.32 -3.79
N HIS A 152 1.74 -11.21 -4.58
CA HIS A 152 1.81 -11.34 -6.05
C HIS A 152 2.64 -10.24 -6.70
N ILE A 153 2.39 -8.97 -6.34
CA ILE A 153 3.15 -7.83 -6.87
C ILE A 153 4.62 -7.95 -6.46
N GLY A 154 4.88 -8.25 -5.18
CA GLY A 154 6.23 -8.42 -4.67
C GLY A 154 6.99 -9.56 -5.36
N HIS A 155 6.34 -10.70 -5.60
CA HIS A 155 6.93 -11.80 -6.38
C HIS A 155 7.28 -11.35 -7.81
N ARG A 156 6.36 -10.65 -8.50
CA ARG A 156 6.56 -10.15 -9.87
C ARG A 156 7.65 -9.07 -9.97
N MET A 157 7.82 -8.25 -8.94
CA MET A 157 8.92 -7.29 -8.84
C MET A 157 10.26 -8.01 -8.65
N ARG A 158 10.33 -8.95 -7.71
CA ARG A 158 11.55 -9.75 -7.43
C ARG A 158 12.00 -10.56 -8.63
N SER A 159 11.08 -11.20 -9.36
CA SER A 159 11.42 -11.98 -10.57
C SER A 159 11.97 -11.12 -11.71
N ARG A 160 11.82 -9.79 -11.64
CA ARG A 160 12.37 -8.81 -12.58
C ARG A 160 13.59 -8.06 -12.02
N GLY A 161 14.19 -8.57 -10.94
CA GLY A 161 15.41 -8.03 -10.34
C GLY A 161 15.19 -6.83 -9.41
N HIS A 162 13.95 -6.53 -9.03
CA HIS A 162 13.67 -5.49 -8.04
C HIS A 162 13.62 -6.12 -6.65
N TRP A 163 14.60 -5.76 -5.82
CA TRP A 163 14.59 -6.14 -4.41
C TRP A 163 13.54 -5.35 -3.64
N VAL A 164 12.60 -6.05 -3.02
CA VAL A 164 11.55 -5.48 -2.15
C VAL A 164 11.43 -6.33 -0.90
N SER A 165 11.17 -5.71 0.25
CA SER A 165 10.87 -6.40 1.49
C SER A 165 9.36 -6.45 1.70
N LEU A 166 8.79 -7.66 1.76
CA LEU A 166 7.37 -7.82 2.01
C LEU A 166 7.00 -7.38 3.42
N ASP A 167 7.85 -7.64 4.41
CA ASP A 167 7.56 -7.25 5.80
C ASP A 167 7.59 -5.74 6.01
N LEU A 168 8.55 -5.04 5.38
CA LEU A 168 8.58 -3.58 5.39
C LEU A 168 7.37 -3.00 4.65
N ALA A 169 6.94 -3.65 3.58
CA ALA A 169 5.77 -3.22 2.82
C ALA A 169 4.48 -3.53 3.57
N PHE A 170 4.37 -4.59 4.37
CA PHE A 170 3.12 -4.94 5.04
C PHE A 170 2.92 -4.24 6.39
N CYS A 171 3.99 -4.01 7.16
CA CYS A 171 3.92 -3.47 8.53
C CYS A 171 3.06 -4.33 9.49
N HIS A 172 3.09 -5.66 9.34
CA HIS A 172 2.22 -6.63 10.03
C HIS A 172 2.12 -6.45 11.55
N GLU A 173 3.22 -6.11 12.22
CA GLU A 173 3.27 -5.87 13.66
C GLU A 173 2.28 -4.80 14.13
N THR A 174 2.04 -3.78 13.30
CA THR A 174 1.09 -2.69 13.59
C THR A 174 -0.35 -3.20 13.68
N TYR A 175 -0.65 -4.31 13.00
CA TYR A 175 -1.99 -4.86 12.86
C TYR A 175 -2.22 -6.12 13.70
N GLY A 176 -1.21 -6.60 14.42
CA GLY A 176 -1.28 -7.87 15.16
C GLY A 176 -1.42 -9.11 14.25
N LEU A 177 -1.03 -8.96 12.98
CA LEU A 177 -1.09 -10.00 11.95
C LEU A 177 0.23 -10.78 11.89
N SER A 178 0.17 -11.98 11.32
CA SER A 178 1.35 -12.75 10.94
C SER A 178 2.20 -11.99 9.91
N SER A 179 3.48 -12.35 9.85
CA SER A 179 4.46 -11.74 8.94
C SER A 179 4.07 -11.92 7.47
N ALA A 180 4.57 -11.03 6.62
CA ALA A 180 4.33 -11.14 5.19
C ALA A 180 5.00 -12.39 4.60
N GLU A 181 6.08 -12.87 5.21
CA GLU A 181 6.73 -14.14 4.86
C GLU A 181 5.84 -15.36 5.17
N GLU A 182 5.17 -15.39 6.32
CA GLU A 182 4.22 -16.46 6.66
C GLU A 182 3.04 -16.49 5.67
N TYR A 183 2.51 -15.32 5.31
CA TYR A 183 1.47 -15.23 4.29
C TYR A 183 1.97 -15.66 2.90
N ALA A 184 3.17 -15.24 2.49
CA ALA A 184 3.75 -15.68 1.23
C ALA A 184 3.98 -17.20 1.20
N ALA A 185 4.44 -17.80 2.31
CA ALA A 185 4.59 -19.24 2.44
C ALA A 185 3.23 -19.97 2.41
N ALA A 186 2.18 -19.38 2.98
CA ALA A 186 0.84 -19.93 2.96
C ALA A 186 0.16 -19.88 1.58
N LEU A 187 0.63 -19.00 0.67
CA LEU A 187 0.26 -19.01 -0.75
C LEU A 187 0.96 -20.11 -1.55
N ASP A 188 1.94 -20.81 -0.96
CA ASP A 188 2.68 -21.91 -1.62
C ASP A 188 3.32 -21.44 -2.94
N ASP A 189 3.09 -22.16 -4.04
CA ASP A 189 3.58 -21.82 -5.39
C ASP A 189 2.67 -20.86 -6.16
N GLU A 190 1.56 -20.38 -5.58
CA GLU A 190 0.54 -19.60 -6.29
C GLU A 190 1.12 -18.39 -7.01
N CYS A 191 1.94 -17.59 -6.33
CA CYS A 191 2.56 -16.38 -6.89
C CYS A 191 3.40 -16.69 -8.13
N CYS A 192 4.07 -17.85 -8.14
CA CYS A 192 4.88 -18.31 -9.27
C CYS A 192 3.98 -18.89 -10.37
N ALA A 193 3.08 -19.81 -10.01
CA ALA A 193 2.20 -20.52 -10.94
C ALA A 193 1.24 -19.60 -11.70
N MET A 194 0.86 -18.46 -11.10
CA MET A 194 -0.04 -17.47 -11.68
C MET A 194 0.68 -16.16 -12.08
N SER A 195 2.01 -16.15 -12.09
CA SER A 195 2.79 -14.94 -12.42
C SER A 195 2.57 -14.39 -13.84
N TRP A 196 2.05 -15.23 -14.73
CA TRP A 196 1.74 -14.91 -16.12
C TRP A 196 0.31 -14.42 -16.36
N LEU A 197 -0.59 -14.56 -15.36
CA LEU A 197 -1.95 -14.06 -15.44
C LEU A 197 -2.03 -12.57 -15.11
N PRO A 198 -3.04 -11.82 -15.63
CA PRO A 198 -3.40 -10.52 -15.08
C PRO A 198 -3.63 -10.61 -13.57
N LEU A 199 -3.29 -9.56 -12.81
CA LEU A 199 -3.44 -9.59 -11.34
C LEU A 199 -4.89 -9.80 -10.92
N SER A 200 -5.84 -9.16 -11.60
CA SER A 200 -7.27 -9.32 -11.36
C SER A 200 -7.71 -10.79 -11.47
N GLU A 201 -7.25 -11.49 -12.51
CA GLU A 201 -7.53 -12.92 -12.68
C GLU A 201 -6.89 -13.78 -11.61
N ALA A 202 -5.62 -13.53 -11.27
CA ALA A 202 -4.92 -14.28 -10.22
C ALA A 202 -5.61 -14.12 -8.86
N LEU A 203 -5.98 -12.88 -8.50
CA LEU A 203 -6.66 -12.58 -7.24
C LEU A 203 -8.12 -13.08 -7.22
N GLY A 204 -8.76 -13.20 -8.38
CA GLY A 204 -10.10 -13.78 -8.53
C GLY A 204 -10.14 -15.31 -8.41
N ARG A 205 -8.99 -16.01 -8.41
CA ARG A 205 -8.95 -17.46 -8.17
C ARG A 205 -9.29 -17.77 -6.71
N PRO A 206 -9.84 -18.97 -6.42
CA PRO A 206 -10.01 -19.43 -5.04
C PRO A 206 -8.72 -19.30 -4.24
N MET A 207 -8.85 -18.88 -3.00
CA MET A 207 -7.73 -18.71 -2.08
C MET A 207 -7.20 -20.08 -1.61
N PRO A 208 -5.87 -20.26 -1.47
CA PRO A 208 -5.31 -21.48 -0.91
C PRO A 208 -5.79 -21.71 0.52
N ALA A 209 -6.14 -22.96 0.86
CA ALA A 209 -6.68 -23.30 2.17
C ALA A 209 -5.73 -22.93 3.34
N LYS A 210 -4.41 -23.05 3.14
CA LYS A 210 -3.39 -22.64 4.12
C LYS A 210 -3.47 -21.14 4.39
N PHE A 211 -3.56 -20.31 3.35
CA PHE A 211 -3.67 -18.87 3.46
C PHE A 211 -5.00 -18.46 4.12
N GLN A 212 -6.11 -19.07 3.71
CA GLN A 212 -7.42 -18.81 4.31
C GLN A 212 -7.43 -19.12 5.81
N LYS A 213 -6.83 -20.24 6.20
CA LYS A 213 -6.69 -20.63 7.61
C LYS A 213 -5.85 -19.61 8.38
N LEU A 214 -4.68 -19.23 7.86
CA LEU A 214 -3.79 -18.26 8.51
C LEU A 214 -4.50 -16.92 8.75
N TRP A 215 -5.15 -16.38 7.72
CA TRP A 215 -5.95 -15.16 7.84
C TRP A 215 -7.06 -15.28 8.88
N THR A 216 -7.77 -16.41 8.90
CA THR A 216 -8.85 -16.63 9.88
C THR A 216 -8.31 -16.67 11.31
N ASP A 217 -7.19 -17.36 11.54
CA ASP A 217 -6.56 -17.47 12.85
C ASP A 217 -6.08 -16.09 13.34
N ASP A 218 -5.51 -15.28 12.46
CA ASP A 218 -5.10 -13.91 12.73
C ASP A 218 -6.28 -13.01 13.10
N VAL A 219 -7.39 -13.13 12.35
CA VAL A 219 -8.62 -12.39 12.62
C VAL A 219 -9.14 -12.71 14.02
N VAL A 220 -9.22 -13.99 14.36
CA VAL A 220 -9.65 -14.45 15.69
C VAL A 220 -8.71 -13.95 16.79
N ARG A 221 -7.39 -14.06 16.58
CA ARG A 221 -6.38 -13.64 17.56
C ARG A 221 -6.47 -12.15 17.86
N SER A 222 -6.56 -11.32 16.83
CA SER A 222 -6.61 -9.87 17.02
C SER A 222 -7.93 -9.41 17.64
N LEU A 223 -9.08 -9.96 17.22
CA LEU A 223 -10.36 -9.69 17.89
C LEU A 223 -10.35 -10.11 19.37
N SER A 224 -9.63 -11.17 19.71
CA SER A 224 -9.48 -11.63 21.10
C SER A 224 -8.51 -10.76 21.92
N SER A 225 -7.64 -9.99 21.27
CA SER A 225 -6.63 -9.15 21.91
C SER A 225 -7.12 -7.76 22.27
N VAL A 226 -8.24 -7.30 21.71
CA VAL A 226 -8.85 -6.01 22.02
C VAL A 226 -9.40 -6.06 23.45
N PRO A 227 -8.82 -5.31 24.42
CA PRO A 227 -9.36 -5.29 25.77
C PRO A 227 -10.79 -4.73 25.73
N MET A 228 -11.78 -5.47 26.24
CA MET A 228 -13.20 -5.08 26.35
C MET A 228 -13.47 -3.78 27.15
N LYS A 229 -12.43 -3.05 27.54
CA LYS A 229 -12.48 -1.88 28.42
C LYS A 229 -12.52 -0.58 27.63
N ARG A 230 -13.62 -0.29 26.92
CA ARG A 230 -13.97 1.10 26.52
C ARG A 230 -15.42 1.30 26.04
N GLN A 231 -16.39 0.54 26.56
CA GLN A 231 -17.83 0.75 26.26
C GLN A 231 -18.67 1.26 27.44
N MET A 232 -18.06 1.76 28.52
CA MET A 232 -18.81 2.41 29.59
C MET A 232 -18.11 3.68 30.05
N ARG A 233 -18.51 4.82 29.46
CA ARG A 233 -18.67 6.11 30.14
C ARG A 233 -19.52 7.03 29.27
#